data_AF-A0A2M7B394-F1
#
_entry.id   AF-A0A2M7B394-F1
#
_cell.length_a   1.000
_cell.length_b   1.000
_cell.length_c   1.000
_cell.angle_alpha   90.00
_cell.angle_beta   90.00
_cell.angle_gamma   90.00
#
_symmetry.space_group_name_H-M   'P 1'
#
loop_
_entity.id
_entity.type
_entity.pdbx_description
1 polymer ?
#
loop_
_entity_poly.entity_id
_entity_poly.type
_entity_poly.pdbx_seq_one_letter_code
_entity_poly.pdbx_strand_id
1 'polypeptide(L)'
;MLVGGLIIIMAYAVAFFGVSWPDRVVRSRLFKWIMRGPVTASVALGVMTIVRRVGEIFGVVYSGAVPTAMVVSVLLMEHTITIVAPIWERWIFFGGDRADLTLLQSLEERLITQGDLRQFLEAILAAVRDHLQSPSAFVAALDGGDLSLIVTTGNSPLQKEADLSEALQVVNGGGNGHEEYSWGDYWLFPLHQPSGMDEDQPVLLGLLGVARRPDQALVREQRQSLLLLIQRAAQALQDRRLQQGVFRSLEELKPQVEMIQRWRAVGRYDSKASLLADTLPPESDLANWVKDALTHYWGGPKLTQSPLLQLEIVRQAFNEHNDSPANALRAILRQAVDSVRPEGERRFTAEWILYNILEMKFIEGRKVREVATRLAMSEADLYRKQRVAVEEVARIILEMERQMQVRVNGKEAEHSLSVGGA
;
A
#
# COMPACT_ATOMS: atom_id res chain seq x y z
N MET A 1 16.97 -43.60 -9.51
CA MET A 1 15.64 -42.97 -9.64
C MET A 1 15.04 -42.63 -8.28
N LEU A 2 14.79 -43.59 -7.39
CA LEU A 2 14.18 -43.37 -6.06
C LEU A 2 14.98 -42.44 -5.13
N VAL A 3 16.30 -42.61 -5.08
CA VAL A 3 17.21 -41.75 -4.29
C VAL A 3 17.27 -40.31 -4.83
N GLY A 4 17.24 -40.14 -6.16
CA GLY A 4 17.22 -38.82 -6.78
C GLY A 4 15.93 -38.05 -6.48
N GLY A 5 14.79 -38.75 -6.47
CA GLY A 5 13.51 -38.18 -6.05
C GLY A 5 13.52 -37.74 -4.58
N LEU A 6 14.09 -38.55 -3.69
CA LEU A 6 14.24 -38.22 -2.27
C LEU A 6 15.15 -37.00 -2.02
N ILE A 7 16.24 -36.85 -2.78
CA ILE A 7 17.13 -35.67 -2.69
C ILE A 7 16.42 -34.41 -3.17
N ILE A 8 15.61 -34.51 -4.24
CA ILE A 8 14.80 -33.38 -4.74
C ILE A 8 13.75 -32.96 -3.70
N ILE A 9 13.08 -33.93 -3.06
CA ILE A 9 12.09 -33.68 -2.00
C ILE A 9 12.75 -33.06 -0.76
N MET A 10 13.93 -33.55 -0.37
CA MET A 10 14.68 -33.00 0.77
C MET A 10 15.20 -31.58 0.48
N ALA A 11 15.74 -31.34 -0.72
CA ALA A 11 16.15 -30.00 -1.15
C ALA A 11 14.97 -29.03 -1.24
N TYR A 12 13.79 -29.51 -1.67
CA TYR A 12 12.54 -28.76 -1.64
C TYR A 12 12.14 -28.38 -0.20
N ALA A 13 12.18 -29.34 0.72
CA ALA A 13 11.87 -29.10 2.13
C ALA A 13 12.85 -28.07 2.74
N VAL A 14 14.16 -28.21 2.52
CA VAL A 14 15.17 -27.29 3.08
C VAL A 14 15.11 -25.88 2.47
N ALA A 15 14.80 -25.75 1.17
CA ALA A 15 14.60 -24.43 0.54
C ALA A 15 13.29 -23.75 0.98
N PHE A 16 12.32 -24.52 1.46
CA PHE A 16 11.06 -24.04 2.02
C PHE A 16 11.22 -23.56 3.47
N PHE A 17 12.07 -24.22 4.26
CA PHE A 17 12.39 -23.83 5.64
C PHE A 17 13.48 -22.75 5.70
N GLY A 18 13.13 -21.50 5.36
CA GLY A 18 14.02 -20.35 5.66
C GLY A 18 13.91 -19.11 4.77
N VAL A 19 12.98 -19.04 3.81
CA VAL A 19 12.90 -17.88 2.90
C VAL A 19 11.48 -17.36 2.74
N SER A 20 11.30 -16.04 2.85
CA SER A 20 10.03 -15.29 2.85
C SER A 20 9.29 -15.23 1.50
N TRP A 21 9.57 -16.12 0.55
CA TRP A 21 8.95 -16.06 -0.77
C TRP A 21 7.52 -16.66 -0.78
N PRO A 22 6.60 -16.09 -1.58
CA PRO A 22 5.31 -16.70 -1.83
C PRO A 22 5.45 -18.12 -2.43
N ASP A 23 4.60 -19.06 -2.01
CA ASP A 23 4.61 -20.48 -2.42
C ASP A 23 4.68 -20.67 -3.96
N ARG A 24 3.99 -19.80 -4.72
CA ARG A 24 4.07 -19.74 -6.20
C ARG A 24 5.50 -19.55 -6.73
N VAL A 25 6.32 -18.72 -6.09
CA VAL A 25 7.68 -18.40 -6.51
C VAL A 25 8.61 -19.57 -6.21
N VAL A 26 8.40 -20.25 -5.08
CA VAL A 26 9.16 -21.44 -4.70
C VAL A 26 8.89 -22.57 -5.70
N ARG A 27 7.61 -22.85 -6.00
CA ARG A 27 7.24 -23.88 -6.98
C ARG A 27 7.74 -23.58 -8.39
N SER A 28 7.63 -22.33 -8.87
CA SER A 28 8.17 -21.93 -10.18
C SER A 28 9.70 -22.09 -10.24
N ARG A 29 10.44 -21.59 -9.24
CA ARG A 29 11.90 -21.70 -9.22
C ARG A 29 12.37 -23.14 -9.14
N LEU A 30 11.72 -23.96 -8.30
CA LEU A 30 12.03 -25.38 -8.20
C LEU A 30 11.79 -26.10 -9.54
N PHE A 31 10.65 -25.83 -10.18
CA PHE A 31 10.33 -26.44 -11.47
C PHE A 31 11.35 -26.05 -12.55
N LYS A 32 11.71 -24.77 -12.64
CA LYS A 32 12.77 -24.30 -13.54
C LYS A 32 14.11 -24.96 -13.24
N TRP A 33 14.49 -25.09 -11.97
CA TRP A 33 15.73 -25.75 -11.57
C TRP A 33 15.76 -27.24 -11.94
N ILE A 34 14.66 -27.96 -11.73
CA ILE A 34 14.52 -29.38 -12.10
C ILE A 34 14.58 -29.56 -13.63
N MET A 35 13.87 -28.70 -14.37
CA MET A 35 13.87 -28.74 -15.83
C MET A 35 15.25 -28.43 -16.40
N ARG A 36 15.95 -27.44 -15.85
CA ARG A 36 17.25 -26.96 -16.35
C ARG A 36 18.41 -27.91 -16.01
N GLY A 37 18.38 -28.54 -14.84
CA GLY A 37 19.45 -29.43 -14.40
C GLY A 37 19.16 -30.90 -14.73
N PRO A 38 18.48 -31.64 -13.84
CA PRO A 38 18.27 -33.08 -13.97
C PRO A 38 17.64 -33.53 -15.29
N VAL A 39 16.62 -32.81 -15.78
CA VAL A 39 15.88 -33.21 -16.99
C VAL A 39 16.76 -33.01 -18.23
N THR A 40 17.34 -31.82 -18.41
CA THR A 40 18.27 -31.54 -19.51
C THR A 40 19.45 -32.52 -19.53
N ALA A 41 20.05 -32.82 -18.39
CA ALA A 41 21.14 -33.78 -18.29
C ALA A 41 20.72 -35.20 -18.72
N SER A 42 19.53 -35.63 -18.31
CA SER A 42 18.99 -36.94 -18.67
C SER A 42 18.70 -37.05 -20.16
N VAL A 43 18.13 -36.00 -20.76
CA VAL A 43 17.85 -35.92 -22.20
C VAL A 43 19.15 -35.92 -22.99
N ALA A 44 20.15 -35.12 -22.59
CA ALA A 44 21.44 -35.06 -23.27
C ALA A 44 22.17 -36.41 -23.24
N LEU A 45 22.16 -37.11 -22.11
CA LEU A 45 22.72 -38.47 -22.00
C LEU A 45 21.95 -39.48 -22.86
N GLY A 46 20.62 -39.36 -22.93
CA GLY A 46 19.79 -40.18 -23.82
C GLY A 46 20.15 -39.98 -25.29
N VAL A 47 20.24 -38.73 -25.74
CA VAL A 47 20.64 -38.37 -27.11
C VAL A 47 22.06 -38.87 -27.41
N MET A 48 22.99 -38.69 -26.48
CA MET A 48 24.37 -39.18 -26.60
C MET A 48 24.40 -40.70 -26.83
N THR A 49 23.59 -41.44 -26.07
CA THR A 49 23.50 -42.91 -26.17
C THR A 49 22.93 -43.36 -27.50
N ILE A 50 21.89 -42.66 -28.00
CA ILE A 50 21.27 -42.94 -29.30
C ILE A 50 22.28 -42.66 -30.42
N VAL A 51 22.94 -41.49 -30.42
CA VAL A 51 23.90 -41.09 -31.45
C VAL A 51 25.10 -42.05 -31.48
N ARG A 52 25.60 -42.47 -30.30
CA ARG A 52 26.67 -43.47 -30.22
C ARG A 52 26.25 -44.80 -30.83
N ARG A 53 25.07 -45.30 -30.47
CA ARG A 53 24.54 -46.57 -31.00
C ARG A 53 24.32 -46.53 -32.51
N VAL A 54 23.84 -45.40 -33.04
CA VAL A 54 23.69 -45.21 -34.49
C VAL A 54 25.06 -45.15 -35.17
N GLY A 55 26.03 -44.42 -34.60
CA GLY A 55 27.40 -44.36 -35.13
C GLY A 55 28.09 -45.73 -35.21
N GLU A 56 27.90 -46.59 -34.20
CA GLU A 56 28.39 -47.98 -34.18
C GLU A 56 27.79 -48.81 -35.33
N ILE A 57 26.49 -48.65 -35.63
CA ILE A 57 25.82 -49.35 -36.75
C ILE A 57 26.40 -48.94 -38.10
N PHE A 58 26.81 -47.67 -38.25
CA PHE A 58 27.43 -47.15 -39.46
C PHE A 58 28.96 -47.34 -39.51
N GLY A 59 29.55 -48.07 -38.54
CA GLY A 59 30.99 -48.40 -38.52
C GLY A 59 31.90 -47.25 -38.05
N VAL A 60 31.36 -46.19 -37.46
CA VAL A 60 32.12 -45.03 -36.97
C VAL A 60 32.26 -45.10 -35.45
N VAL A 61 33.38 -45.65 -34.98
CA VAL A 61 33.61 -45.98 -33.56
C VAL A 61 33.86 -44.74 -32.68
N TYR A 62 34.41 -43.67 -33.24
CA TYR A 62 34.61 -42.39 -32.56
C TYR A 62 34.24 -41.24 -33.50
N SER A 63 33.04 -40.67 -33.32
CA SER A 63 32.60 -39.51 -34.09
C SER A 63 32.57 -38.26 -33.22
N GLY A 64 33.07 -37.15 -33.75
CA GLY A 64 32.85 -35.82 -33.18
C GLY A 64 31.36 -35.44 -33.09
N ALA A 65 30.48 -36.21 -33.75
CA ALA A 65 29.04 -36.04 -33.70
C ALA A 65 28.45 -36.24 -32.30
N VAL A 66 29.08 -37.05 -31.43
CA VAL A 66 28.57 -37.29 -30.07
C VAL A 66 28.67 -36.01 -29.19
N PRO A 67 29.84 -35.35 -29.04
CA PRO A 67 29.94 -34.04 -28.41
C PRO A 67 29.07 -32.96 -29.07
N THR A 68 29.00 -32.93 -30.40
CA THR A 68 28.17 -31.94 -31.12
C THR A 68 26.68 -32.13 -30.79
N ALA A 69 26.18 -33.37 -30.82
CA ALA A 69 24.80 -33.67 -30.46
C ALA A 69 24.50 -33.36 -28.98
N MET A 70 25.46 -33.57 -28.09
CA MET A 70 25.34 -33.17 -26.69
C MET A 70 25.14 -31.65 -26.57
N VAL A 71 26.02 -30.84 -27.16
CA VAL A 71 25.92 -29.37 -27.12
C VAL A 71 24.61 -28.88 -27.72
N VAL A 72 24.23 -29.42 -28.89
CA VAL A 72 22.96 -29.06 -29.56
C VAL A 72 21.77 -29.43 -28.68
N SER A 73 21.76 -30.61 -28.08
CA SER A 73 20.64 -31.05 -27.22
C SER A 73 20.48 -30.17 -25.97
N VAL A 74 21.58 -29.76 -25.34
CA VAL A 74 21.55 -28.86 -24.18
C VAL A 74 21.05 -27.48 -24.59
N LEU A 75 21.59 -26.89 -25.67
CA LEU A 75 21.14 -25.58 -26.15
C LEU A 75 19.66 -25.56 -26.54
N LEU A 76 19.20 -26.60 -27.24
CA LEU A 76 17.80 -26.72 -27.66
C LEU A 76 16.87 -26.86 -26.44
N MET A 77 17.27 -27.63 -25.44
CA MET A 77 16.50 -27.79 -24.21
C MET A 77 16.45 -26.50 -23.39
N GLU A 78 17.58 -25.81 -23.22
CA GLU A 78 17.67 -24.49 -22.55
C GLU A 78 16.80 -23.44 -23.22
N HIS A 79 16.81 -23.40 -24.55
CA HIS A 79 15.97 -22.49 -25.32
C HIS A 79 14.48 -22.83 -25.19
N THR A 80 14.13 -24.12 -25.29
CA THR A 80 12.76 -24.61 -25.12
C THR A 80 12.22 -24.28 -23.74
N ILE A 81 13.01 -24.49 -22.68
CA ILE A 81 12.63 -24.16 -21.30
C ILE A 81 12.37 -22.66 -21.16
N THR A 82 13.19 -21.81 -21.78
CA THR A 82 13.03 -20.35 -21.71
C THR A 82 11.72 -19.88 -22.35
N ILE A 83 11.35 -20.47 -23.49
CA ILE A 83 10.09 -20.15 -24.20
C ILE A 83 8.87 -20.72 -23.48
N VAL A 84 8.97 -21.94 -22.95
CA VAL A 84 7.84 -22.67 -22.37
C VAL A 84 7.59 -22.30 -20.90
N ALA A 85 8.63 -21.84 -20.19
CA ALA A 85 8.54 -21.35 -18.81
C ALA A 85 7.36 -20.40 -18.55
N PRO A 86 7.18 -19.30 -19.31
CA PRO A 86 6.07 -18.38 -19.07
C PRO A 86 4.69 -19.02 -19.30
N ILE A 87 4.59 -20.00 -20.20
CA ILE A 87 3.32 -20.69 -20.52
C ILE A 87 2.88 -21.58 -19.35
N TRP A 88 3.81 -22.34 -18.78
CA TRP A 88 3.52 -23.23 -17.65
C TRP A 88 3.26 -22.44 -16.36
N GLU A 89 4.00 -21.34 -16.16
CA GLU A 89 3.71 -20.38 -15.09
C GLU A 89 2.27 -19.86 -15.21
N ARG A 90 1.83 -19.58 -16.44
CA ARG A 90 0.46 -19.12 -16.72
C ARG A 90 -0.59 -20.20 -16.42
N TRP A 91 -0.35 -21.45 -16.83
CA TRP A 91 -1.34 -22.53 -16.74
C TRP A 91 -1.54 -23.10 -15.32
N ILE A 92 -0.46 -23.26 -14.54
CA ILE A 92 -0.49 -23.98 -13.26
C ILE A 92 -0.80 -23.05 -12.07
N PHE A 93 -0.52 -21.76 -12.18
CA PHE A 93 -0.49 -20.85 -11.01
C PHE A 93 -1.53 -19.72 -11.02
N PHE A 94 -2.35 -19.57 -12.06
CA PHE A 94 -3.29 -18.46 -12.21
C PHE A 94 -4.72 -18.91 -12.55
N GLY A 95 -5.33 -19.70 -11.67
CA GLY A 95 -6.78 -19.94 -11.65
C GLY A 95 -7.42 -19.11 -10.55
N GLY A 96 -8.05 -17.98 -10.89
CA GLY A 96 -8.71 -17.06 -9.95
C GLY A 96 -8.42 -15.58 -10.26
N ASP A 97 -7.23 -15.09 -9.89
CA ASP A 97 -6.89 -13.64 -9.83
C ASP A 97 -6.63 -12.93 -11.18
N ARG A 98 -6.92 -13.57 -12.33
CA ARG A 98 -6.58 -12.96 -13.64
C ARG A 98 -7.46 -11.77 -13.97
N ALA A 99 -8.75 -11.82 -13.65
CA ALA A 99 -9.67 -10.72 -13.94
C ALA A 99 -9.18 -9.44 -13.24
N ASP A 100 -8.86 -9.55 -11.95
CA ASP A 100 -8.46 -8.42 -11.12
C ASP A 100 -7.11 -7.82 -11.52
N LEU A 101 -6.13 -8.66 -11.89
CA LEU A 101 -4.84 -8.19 -12.38
C LEU A 101 -4.94 -7.53 -13.76
N THR A 102 -5.78 -8.06 -14.66
CA THR A 102 -6.00 -7.42 -15.96
C THR A 102 -6.76 -6.10 -15.82
N LEU A 103 -7.66 -5.99 -14.84
CA LEU A 103 -8.34 -4.73 -14.53
C LEU A 103 -7.33 -3.68 -14.04
N LEU A 104 -6.43 -4.03 -13.11
CA LEU A 104 -5.38 -3.13 -12.64
C LEU A 104 -4.43 -2.66 -13.77
N GLN A 105 -4.01 -3.57 -14.64
CA GLN A 105 -3.19 -3.22 -15.81
C GLN A 105 -3.94 -2.31 -16.80
N SER A 106 -5.23 -2.59 -17.03
CA SER A 106 -6.04 -1.75 -17.91
C SER A 106 -6.32 -0.36 -17.32
N LEU A 107 -6.30 -0.21 -15.98
CA LEU A 107 -6.37 1.10 -15.34
C LEU A 107 -5.09 1.88 -15.59
N GLU A 108 -3.91 1.26 -15.44
CA GLU A 108 -2.62 1.91 -15.74
C GLU A 108 -2.60 2.46 -17.18
N GLU A 109 -3.07 1.69 -18.16
CA GLU A 109 -3.11 2.09 -19.58
C GLU A 109 -4.17 3.17 -19.91
N ARG A 110 -5.17 3.37 -19.03
CA ARG A 110 -6.31 4.29 -19.26
C ARG A 110 -6.30 5.52 -18.36
N LEU A 111 -5.34 5.63 -17.45
CA LEU A 111 -5.19 6.79 -16.58
C LEU A 111 -4.73 8.01 -17.40
N ILE A 112 -5.48 9.09 -17.29
CA ILE A 112 -5.13 10.38 -17.88
C ILE A 112 -4.31 11.12 -16.83
N THR A 113 -3.14 11.65 -17.21
CA THR A 113 -2.33 12.42 -16.26
C THR A 113 -2.96 13.79 -16.00
N GLN A 114 -2.65 14.40 -14.85
CA GLN A 114 -3.07 15.79 -14.58
C GLN A 114 -2.55 16.77 -15.66
N GLY A 115 -1.39 16.48 -16.26
CA GLY A 115 -0.83 17.26 -17.36
C GLY A 115 -1.65 17.15 -18.64
N ASP A 116 -2.03 15.93 -19.03
CA ASP A 116 -2.83 15.69 -20.24
C ASP A 116 -4.20 16.35 -20.14
N LEU A 117 -4.85 16.25 -18.96
CA LEU A 117 -6.12 16.91 -18.69
C LEU A 117 -6.00 18.44 -18.79
N ARG A 118 -4.93 19.00 -18.21
CA ARG A 118 -4.66 20.44 -18.26
C ARG A 118 -4.49 20.92 -19.70
N GLN A 119 -3.70 20.20 -20.50
CA GLN A 119 -3.46 20.52 -21.91
C GLN A 119 -4.75 20.41 -22.75
N PHE A 120 -5.58 19.40 -22.48
CA PHE A 120 -6.88 19.26 -23.13
C PHE A 120 -7.83 20.42 -22.80
N LEU A 121 -7.93 20.81 -21.52
CA LEU A 121 -8.74 21.96 -21.11
C LEU A 121 -8.19 23.28 -21.64
N GLU A 122 -6.86 23.46 -21.74
CA GLU A 122 -6.23 24.61 -22.41
C GLU A 122 -6.64 24.69 -23.89
N ALA A 123 -6.66 23.56 -24.61
CA ALA A 123 -7.11 23.51 -26.00
C ALA A 123 -8.59 23.86 -26.15
N ILE A 124 -9.45 23.38 -25.23
CA ILE A 124 -10.87 23.76 -25.20
C ILE A 124 -11.02 25.26 -24.93
N LEU A 125 -10.33 25.80 -23.92
CA LEU A 125 -10.39 27.22 -23.59
C LEU A 125 -9.91 28.11 -24.75
N ALA A 126 -8.87 27.69 -25.47
CA ALA A 126 -8.42 28.38 -26.68
C ALA A 126 -9.52 28.40 -27.75
N ALA A 127 -10.17 27.26 -28.02
CA ALA A 127 -11.28 27.18 -28.97
C ALA A 127 -12.49 28.03 -28.54
N VAL A 128 -12.84 28.03 -27.25
CA VAL A 128 -13.91 28.86 -26.69
C VAL A 128 -13.57 30.34 -26.85
N ARG A 129 -12.33 30.72 -26.56
CA ARG A 129 -11.86 32.10 -26.66
C ARG A 129 -11.89 32.60 -28.10
N ASP A 130 -11.41 31.79 -29.04
CA ASP A 130 -11.40 32.14 -30.46
C ASP A 130 -12.83 32.26 -31.00
N HIS A 131 -13.75 31.40 -30.53
CA HIS A 131 -15.16 31.42 -30.92
C HIS A 131 -15.93 32.62 -30.36
N LEU A 132 -15.67 32.99 -29.10
CA LEU A 132 -16.30 34.15 -28.43
C LEU A 132 -15.51 35.46 -28.60
N GLN A 133 -14.36 35.42 -29.30
CA GLN A 133 -13.42 36.54 -29.45
C GLN A 133 -13.07 37.23 -28.11
N SER A 134 -12.90 36.42 -27.07
CA SER A 134 -12.69 36.88 -25.69
C SER A 134 -11.20 37.11 -25.40
N PRO A 135 -10.82 38.05 -24.51
CA PRO A 135 -9.43 38.23 -24.10
C PRO A 135 -8.92 37.15 -23.12
N SER A 136 -9.81 36.53 -22.33
CA SER A 136 -9.43 35.53 -21.33
C SER A 136 -10.56 34.54 -21.04
N ALA A 137 -10.18 33.32 -20.66
CA ALA A 137 -11.12 32.29 -20.24
C ALA A 137 -10.49 31.37 -19.19
N PHE A 138 -11.31 30.74 -18.36
CA PHE A 138 -10.86 29.85 -17.29
C PHE A 138 -11.80 28.67 -17.07
N VAL A 139 -11.25 27.59 -16.51
CA VAL A 139 -12.03 26.44 -16.00
C VAL A 139 -11.67 26.23 -14.54
N ALA A 140 -12.70 26.17 -13.69
CA ALA A 140 -12.61 25.80 -12.29
C ALA A 140 -13.40 24.50 -12.04
N ALA A 141 -12.86 23.59 -11.24
CA ALA A 141 -13.57 22.38 -10.81
C ALA A 141 -13.97 22.48 -9.35
N LEU A 142 -15.11 21.88 -9.04
CA LEU A 142 -15.62 21.76 -7.69
C LEU A 142 -14.94 20.58 -6.99
N ASP A 143 -14.17 20.84 -5.94
CA ASP A 143 -13.52 19.83 -5.10
C ASP A 143 -13.88 20.07 -3.63
N GLY A 144 -14.51 19.08 -2.99
CA GLY A 144 -14.87 19.17 -1.56
C GLY A 144 -15.85 20.28 -1.15
N GLY A 145 -16.45 21.00 -2.10
CA GLY A 145 -17.34 22.15 -1.84
C GLY A 145 -16.76 23.49 -2.30
N ASP A 146 -15.46 23.55 -2.60
CA ASP A 146 -14.77 24.76 -3.05
C ASP A 146 -14.42 24.68 -4.54
N LEU A 147 -14.45 25.82 -5.23
CA LEU A 147 -14.01 25.91 -6.63
C LEU A 147 -12.49 26.11 -6.70
N SER A 148 -11.81 25.12 -7.27
CA SER A 148 -10.38 25.19 -7.55
C SER A 148 -10.13 25.53 -9.02
N LEU A 149 -9.34 26.58 -9.26
CA LEU A 149 -8.95 26.98 -10.61
C LEU A 149 -7.99 25.94 -11.21
N ILE A 150 -8.37 25.31 -12.32
CA ILE A 150 -7.52 24.30 -12.99
C ILE A 150 -6.69 24.97 -14.09
N VAL A 151 -7.35 25.73 -14.96
CA VAL A 151 -6.72 26.33 -16.14
C VAL A 151 -7.22 27.75 -16.32
N THR A 152 -6.30 28.64 -16.68
CA THR A 152 -6.58 29.99 -17.15
C THR A 152 -5.85 30.21 -18.47
N THR A 153 -6.48 30.89 -19.43
CA THR A 153 -5.91 31.19 -20.74
C THR A 153 -6.13 32.66 -21.06
N GLY A 154 -5.10 33.32 -21.59
CA GLY A 154 -5.08 34.77 -21.84
C GLY A 154 -4.62 35.57 -20.62
N ASN A 155 -4.56 36.89 -20.77
CA ASN A 155 -4.17 37.81 -19.69
C ASN A 155 -5.36 38.04 -18.75
N SER A 156 -5.71 37.01 -17.98
CA SER A 156 -6.75 37.13 -16.96
C SER A 156 -6.19 37.77 -15.67
N PRO A 157 -6.85 38.79 -15.10
CA PRO A 157 -6.52 39.30 -13.75
C PRO A 157 -6.82 38.27 -12.64
N LEU A 158 -7.54 37.19 -12.94
CA LEU A 158 -7.81 36.08 -12.01
C LEU A 158 -6.55 35.20 -11.87
N GLN A 159 -5.54 35.70 -11.16
CA GLN A 159 -4.34 34.92 -10.81
C GLN A 159 -4.54 34.19 -9.48
N LYS A 160 -4.60 32.85 -9.54
CA LYS A 160 -4.47 31.80 -8.49
C LYS A 160 -5.24 31.91 -7.16
N GLU A 161 -5.71 33.08 -6.73
CA GLU A 161 -6.34 33.33 -5.41
C GLU A 161 -7.63 34.17 -5.52
N ALA A 162 -8.24 34.26 -6.71
CA ALA A 162 -9.55 34.88 -6.83
C ALA A 162 -10.59 34.03 -6.07
N ASP A 163 -11.30 34.66 -5.13
CA ASP A 163 -12.36 34.02 -4.37
C ASP A 163 -13.55 33.70 -5.30
N LEU A 164 -13.53 32.51 -5.89
CA LEU A 164 -14.56 32.00 -6.79
C LEU A 164 -15.85 31.62 -6.04
N SER A 165 -15.91 31.82 -4.71
CA SER A 165 -17.09 31.55 -3.89
C SER A 165 -18.29 32.40 -4.32
N GLU A 166 -18.07 33.66 -4.71
CA GLU A 166 -19.14 34.53 -5.24
C GLU A 166 -19.68 34.00 -6.59
N ALA A 167 -18.81 33.53 -7.47
CA ALA A 167 -19.20 32.92 -8.74
C ALA A 167 -20.03 31.64 -8.52
N LEU A 168 -19.69 30.83 -7.51
CA LEU A 168 -20.47 29.66 -7.12
C LEU A 168 -21.85 30.04 -6.58
N GLN A 169 -21.94 31.10 -5.76
CA GLN A 169 -23.21 31.58 -5.22
C GLN A 169 -24.15 32.11 -6.32
N VAL A 170 -23.63 32.80 -7.33
CA VAL A 170 -24.42 33.28 -8.48
C VAL A 170 -25.04 32.12 -9.25
N VAL A 171 -24.28 31.05 -9.45
CA VAL A 171 -24.75 29.85 -10.16
C VAL A 171 -25.74 29.05 -9.32
N ASN A 172 -25.49 28.88 -8.02
CA ASN A 172 -26.39 28.17 -7.10
C ASN A 172 -27.69 28.95 -6.81
N GLY A 173 -27.63 30.28 -6.78
CA GLY A 173 -28.78 31.15 -6.50
C GLY A 173 -29.67 31.42 -7.70
N GLY A 174 -29.19 31.18 -8.93
CA GLY A 174 -29.87 31.52 -10.18
C GLY A 174 -30.96 30.55 -10.67
N GLY A 175 -31.27 29.52 -9.88
CA GLY A 175 -32.29 28.51 -10.19
C GLY A 175 -31.85 27.50 -11.26
N ASN A 176 -32.20 26.22 -11.05
CA ASN A 176 -31.91 25.13 -11.99
C ASN A 176 -32.57 25.41 -13.36
N GLY A 177 -31.80 25.86 -14.35
CA GLY A 177 -32.31 26.00 -15.73
C GLY A 177 -31.60 27.04 -16.60
N HIS A 178 -30.76 27.92 -16.04
CA HIS A 178 -30.00 28.87 -16.87
C HIS A 178 -28.69 28.24 -17.36
N GLU A 179 -28.49 28.24 -18.69
CA GLU A 179 -27.27 27.76 -19.35
C GLU A 179 -26.09 28.74 -19.20
N GLU A 180 -26.36 29.97 -18.79
CA GLU A 180 -25.42 31.10 -18.81
C GLU A 180 -25.72 32.06 -17.66
N TYR A 181 -24.67 32.44 -16.92
CA TYR A 181 -24.74 33.44 -15.85
C TYR A 181 -23.74 34.56 -16.12
N SER A 182 -24.04 35.78 -15.67
CA SER A 182 -23.11 36.91 -15.72
C SER A 182 -22.53 37.19 -14.35
N TRP A 183 -21.20 37.21 -14.24
CA TRP A 183 -20.48 37.57 -13.01
C TRP A 183 -19.40 38.59 -13.36
N GLY A 184 -19.66 39.86 -13.01
CA GLY A 184 -18.81 40.99 -13.38
C GLY A 184 -18.59 41.06 -14.90
N ASP A 185 -17.32 41.08 -15.30
CA ASP A 185 -16.89 41.07 -16.71
C ASP A 185 -16.77 39.66 -17.31
N TYR A 186 -17.35 38.63 -16.67
CA TYR A 186 -17.29 37.25 -17.13
C TYR A 186 -18.67 36.65 -17.37
N TRP A 187 -18.78 35.84 -18.42
CA TRP A 187 -19.81 34.84 -18.59
C TRP A 187 -19.39 33.56 -17.88
N LEU A 188 -20.28 32.99 -17.09
CA LEU A 188 -20.13 31.72 -16.40
C LEU A 188 -21.05 30.68 -17.03
N PHE A 189 -20.47 29.55 -17.39
CA PHE A 189 -21.15 28.39 -17.91
C PHE A 189 -20.96 27.24 -16.92
N PRO A 190 -22.03 26.73 -16.29
CA PRO A 190 -21.92 25.63 -15.37
C PRO A 190 -21.60 24.32 -16.11
N LEU A 191 -20.59 23.61 -15.63
CA LEU A 191 -20.19 22.30 -16.15
C LEU A 191 -20.89 21.23 -15.34
N HIS A 192 -22.06 20.80 -15.82
CA HIS A 192 -22.82 19.73 -15.17
C HIS A 192 -22.41 18.36 -15.69
N GLN A 193 -22.58 17.35 -14.85
CA GLN A 193 -22.49 15.97 -15.27
C GLN A 193 -23.53 15.70 -16.37
N PRO A 194 -23.14 15.07 -17.50
CA PRO A 194 -24.10 14.66 -18.51
C PRO A 194 -25.10 13.67 -17.88
N SER A 195 -26.39 14.00 -17.97
CA SER A 195 -27.46 13.25 -17.30
C SER A 195 -27.46 11.77 -17.71
N GLY A 196 -27.30 10.87 -16.73
CA GLY A 196 -27.78 9.49 -16.82
C GLY A 196 -29.29 9.46 -16.60
N MET A 197 -29.99 8.43 -17.09
CA MET A 197 -31.46 8.37 -17.08
C MET A 197 -32.14 8.39 -15.69
N ASP A 198 -31.39 8.44 -14.58
CA ASP A 198 -31.88 8.22 -13.21
C ASP A 198 -31.57 9.36 -12.19
N GLU A 199 -30.97 10.49 -12.58
CA GLU A 199 -30.70 11.60 -11.63
C GLU A 199 -31.69 12.77 -11.78
N ASP A 200 -32.46 13.04 -10.71
CA ASP A 200 -33.43 14.15 -10.60
C ASP A 200 -32.79 15.55 -10.64
N GLN A 201 -31.47 15.66 -10.43
CA GLN A 201 -30.75 16.95 -10.49
C GLN A 201 -29.36 16.80 -11.13
N PRO A 202 -28.99 17.69 -12.07
CA PRO A 202 -27.67 17.66 -12.68
C PRO A 202 -26.58 18.01 -11.66
N VAL A 203 -25.65 17.09 -11.43
CA VAL A 203 -24.52 17.32 -10.50
C VAL A 203 -23.54 18.33 -11.10
N LEU A 204 -23.28 19.44 -10.40
CA LEU A 204 -22.28 20.43 -10.82
C LEU A 204 -20.86 19.87 -10.63
N LEU A 205 -20.08 19.82 -11.70
CA LEU A 205 -18.67 19.39 -11.71
C LEU A 205 -17.70 20.57 -11.63
N GLY A 206 -18.10 21.74 -12.12
CA GLY A 206 -17.26 22.93 -12.17
C GLY A 206 -17.90 24.08 -12.92
N LEU A 207 -17.10 25.13 -13.17
CA LEU A 207 -17.51 26.32 -13.90
C LEU A 207 -16.50 26.63 -15.02
N LEU A 208 -17.01 27.05 -16.18
CA LEU A 208 -16.23 27.64 -17.24
C LEU A 208 -16.54 29.13 -17.32
N GLY A 209 -15.51 29.97 -17.17
CA GLY A 209 -15.64 31.42 -17.23
C GLY A 209 -15.01 31.98 -18.50
N VAL A 210 -15.67 32.94 -19.16
CA VAL A 210 -15.15 33.62 -20.35
C VAL A 210 -15.32 35.12 -20.18
N ALA A 211 -14.27 35.91 -20.36
CA ALA A 211 -14.37 37.36 -20.28
C ALA A 211 -15.29 37.88 -21.39
N ARG A 212 -16.21 38.76 -21.00
CA ARG A 212 -17.21 39.37 -21.85
C ARG A 212 -16.78 40.81 -22.18
N ARG A 213 -17.12 41.28 -23.40
CA ARG A 213 -17.18 42.72 -23.68
C ARG A 213 -18.60 43.24 -23.44
N PRO A 214 -18.79 44.42 -22.83
CA PRO A 214 -20.10 44.91 -22.41
C PRO A 214 -21.15 44.94 -23.55
N ASP A 215 -20.72 45.22 -24.79
CA ASP A 215 -21.59 45.34 -25.97
C ASP A 215 -21.82 44.02 -26.73
N GLN A 216 -21.28 42.89 -26.25
CA GLN A 216 -21.36 41.61 -26.94
C GLN A 216 -22.56 40.79 -26.43
N ALA A 217 -23.43 40.39 -27.35
CA ALA A 217 -24.52 39.44 -27.11
C ALA A 217 -24.21 38.11 -27.81
N LEU A 218 -24.45 36.97 -27.16
CA LEU A 218 -24.25 35.66 -27.76
C LEU A 218 -25.25 35.43 -28.92
N VAL A 219 -24.72 35.23 -30.13
CA VAL A 219 -25.53 34.86 -31.30
C VAL A 219 -25.94 33.38 -31.21
N ARG A 220 -27.13 33.03 -31.71
CA ARG A 220 -27.66 31.65 -31.62
C ARG A 220 -26.76 30.58 -32.25
N GLU A 221 -26.08 30.88 -33.36
CA GLU A 221 -25.12 29.97 -33.98
C GLU A 221 -23.87 29.77 -33.11
N GLN A 222 -23.40 30.84 -32.46
CA GLN A 222 -22.26 30.74 -31.55
C GLN A 222 -22.57 29.86 -30.33
N ARG A 223 -23.83 29.89 -29.85
CA ARG A 223 -24.29 29.06 -28.73
C ARG A 223 -24.15 27.56 -29.01
N GLN A 224 -24.50 27.08 -30.22
CA GLN A 224 -24.44 25.64 -30.53
C GLN A 224 -23.02 25.06 -30.50
N SER A 225 -22.05 25.75 -31.12
CA SER A 225 -20.66 25.29 -31.09
C SER A 225 -20.05 25.40 -29.70
N LEU A 226 -20.44 26.41 -28.93
CA LEU A 226 -20.02 26.59 -27.54
C LEU A 226 -20.54 25.45 -26.65
N LEU A 227 -21.79 25.02 -26.81
CA LEU A 227 -22.38 23.92 -26.05
C LEU A 227 -21.56 22.62 -26.21
N LEU A 228 -21.06 22.32 -27.42
CA LEU A 228 -20.20 21.16 -27.64
C LEU A 228 -18.87 21.26 -26.88
N LEU A 229 -18.28 22.45 -26.78
CA LEU A 229 -17.04 22.69 -26.02
C LEU A 229 -17.27 22.59 -24.51
N ILE A 230 -18.40 23.14 -24.03
CA ILE A 230 -18.84 23.02 -22.63
C ILE A 230 -19.05 21.55 -22.25
N GLN A 231 -19.73 20.76 -23.10
CA GLN A 231 -19.94 19.33 -22.87
C GLN A 231 -18.62 18.55 -22.80
N ARG A 232 -17.65 18.85 -23.67
CA ARG A 232 -16.33 18.23 -23.64
C ARG A 232 -15.54 18.59 -22.38
N ALA A 233 -15.62 19.84 -21.93
CA ALA A 233 -15.00 20.27 -20.68
C ALA A 233 -15.64 19.57 -19.48
N ALA A 234 -16.97 19.46 -19.44
CA ALA A 234 -17.69 18.74 -18.40
C ALA A 234 -17.31 17.25 -18.35
N GLN A 235 -17.23 16.58 -19.51
CA GLN A 235 -16.80 15.18 -19.59
C GLN A 235 -15.37 14.98 -19.05
N ALA A 236 -14.45 15.88 -19.40
CA ALA A 236 -13.08 15.83 -18.88
C ALA A 236 -13.00 16.02 -17.35
N LEU A 237 -13.83 16.89 -16.77
CA LEU A 237 -13.93 17.03 -15.31
C LEU A 237 -14.58 15.80 -14.65
N GLN A 238 -15.56 15.18 -15.30
CA GLN A 238 -16.17 13.95 -14.83
C GLN A 238 -15.15 12.81 -14.76
N ASP A 239 -14.38 12.61 -15.84
CA ASP A 239 -13.34 11.59 -15.90
C ASP A 239 -12.29 11.80 -14.80
N ARG A 240 -11.87 13.05 -14.58
CA ARG A 240 -10.98 13.40 -13.46
C ARG A 240 -11.56 13.00 -12.10
N ARG A 241 -12.83 13.34 -11.84
CA ARG A 241 -13.49 13.05 -10.56
C ARG A 241 -13.57 11.54 -10.31
N LEU A 242 -13.88 10.76 -11.34
CA LEU A 242 -13.91 9.29 -11.27
C LEU A 242 -12.51 8.73 -10.95
N GLN A 243 -11.46 9.23 -11.61
CA GLN A 243 -10.08 8.82 -11.33
C GLN A 243 -9.64 9.17 -9.92
N GLN A 244 -9.94 10.39 -9.43
CA GLN A 244 -9.66 10.79 -8.05
C GLN A 244 -10.37 9.88 -7.03
N GLY A 245 -11.62 9.49 -7.31
CA GLY A 245 -12.36 8.52 -6.49
C GLY A 245 -11.65 7.16 -6.41
N VAL A 246 -11.22 6.63 -7.56
CA VAL A 246 -10.48 5.35 -7.61
C VAL A 246 -9.16 5.44 -6.85
N PHE A 247 -8.39 6.51 -7.02
CA PHE A 247 -7.13 6.69 -6.28
C PHE A 247 -7.35 6.77 -4.77
N ARG A 248 -8.36 7.51 -4.33
CA ARG A 248 -8.72 7.61 -2.91
C ARG A 248 -9.11 6.25 -2.34
N SER A 249 -9.93 5.48 -3.06
CA SER A 249 -10.26 4.12 -2.65
C SER A 249 -9.04 3.20 -2.60
N LEU A 250 -8.10 3.32 -3.54
CA LEU A 250 -6.84 2.55 -3.51
C LEU A 250 -5.93 2.96 -2.35
N GLU A 251 -5.85 4.25 -2.01
CA GLU A 251 -5.13 4.75 -0.84
C GLU A 251 -5.74 4.23 0.47
N GLU A 252 -7.06 4.16 0.55
CA GLU A 252 -7.80 3.58 1.68
C GLU A 252 -7.63 2.05 1.77
N LEU A 253 -7.38 1.36 0.65
CA LEU A 253 -7.16 -0.10 0.61
C LEU A 253 -5.72 -0.53 0.96
N LYS A 254 -4.71 0.32 0.73
CA LYS A 254 -3.30 0.04 1.10
C LYS A 254 -3.13 -0.51 2.53
N PRO A 255 -3.69 0.11 3.60
CA PRO A 255 -3.53 -0.40 4.96
C PRO A 255 -4.19 -1.78 5.17
N GLN A 256 -5.29 -2.07 4.47
CA GLN A 256 -6.02 -3.35 4.59
C GLN A 256 -5.24 -4.50 3.94
N VAL A 257 -4.62 -4.26 2.79
CA VAL A 257 -3.78 -5.25 2.10
C VAL A 257 -2.52 -5.58 2.92
N GLU A 258 -1.91 -4.60 3.56
CA GLU A 258 -0.79 -4.82 4.49
C GLU A 258 -1.21 -5.64 5.71
N MET A 259 -2.43 -5.43 6.22
CA MET A 259 -3.00 -6.23 7.32
C MET A 259 -3.17 -7.70 6.91
N ILE A 260 -3.76 -7.96 5.73
CA ILE A 260 -3.97 -9.32 5.22
C ILE A 260 -2.64 -10.01 4.90
N GLN A 261 -1.65 -9.28 4.37
CA GLN A 261 -0.30 -9.82 4.17
C GLN A 261 0.38 -10.17 5.49
N ARG A 262 0.20 -9.34 6.54
CA ARG A 262 0.65 -9.64 7.90
C ARG A 262 -0.06 -10.89 8.46
N TRP A 263 -1.38 -10.99 8.37
CA TRP A 263 -2.14 -12.17 8.81
C TRP A 263 -1.74 -13.45 8.07
N ARG A 264 -1.46 -13.37 6.76
CA ARG A 264 -0.94 -14.52 5.99
C ARG A 264 0.49 -14.91 6.37
N ALA A 265 1.31 -13.97 6.83
CA ALA A 265 2.64 -14.28 7.34
C ALA A 265 2.54 -14.98 8.72
N VAL A 266 1.59 -14.55 9.55
CA VAL A 266 1.33 -15.13 10.89
C VAL A 266 0.74 -16.54 10.81
N GLY A 267 -0.21 -16.81 9.90
CA GLY A 267 -0.84 -18.12 9.74
C GLY A 267 0.09 -19.25 9.23
N ARG A 268 1.37 -18.98 8.98
CA ARG A 268 2.36 -19.99 8.55
C ARG A 268 3.27 -20.50 9.66
N TYR A 269 3.20 -19.91 10.86
CA TYR A 269 4.02 -20.34 11.99
C TYR A 269 3.28 -21.14 13.06
N ASP A 270 1.94 -21.16 13.09
CA ASP A 270 1.25 -22.04 14.02
C ASP A 270 -0.12 -22.56 13.54
N SER A 271 -0.29 -23.84 13.79
CA SER A 271 -1.37 -24.75 13.44
C SER A 271 -2.74 -24.31 13.93
N LYS A 272 -3.71 -24.11 13.02
CA LYS A 272 -5.20 -24.12 13.15
C LYS A 272 -5.91 -23.44 14.33
N ALA A 273 -5.23 -23.03 15.40
CA ALA A 273 -5.75 -22.38 16.59
C ALA A 273 -5.63 -20.85 16.49
N SER A 274 -4.69 -20.34 15.68
CA SER A 274 -4.43 -18.89 15.59
C SER A 274 -5.45 -18.10 14.76
N LEU A 275 -6.35 -18.77 14.00
CA LEU A 275 -7.43 -18.08 13.27
C LEU A 275 -8.72 -17.91 14.08
N LEU A 276 -8.81 -18.55 15.26
CA LEU A 276 -9.96 -18.47 16.16
C LEU A 276 -9.63 -17.78 17.49
N ALA A 277 -8.35 -17.44 17.72
CA ALA A 277 -7.94 -16.60 18.84
C ALA A 277 -8.05 -15.14 18.39
N ASP A 278 -9.23 -14.57 18.62
CA ASP A 278 -9.38 -13.13 18.63
C ASP A 278 -8.37 -12.52 19.62
N THR A 279 -7.86 -11.35 19.26
CA THR A 279 -7.26 -10.29 20.10
C THR A 279 -5.82 -10.30 20.64
N LEU A 280 -4.92 -11.27 20.40
CA LEU A 280 -3.51 -11.10 20.87
C LEU A 280 -2.44 -11.33 19.78
N PRO A 281 -1.57 -10.33 19.51
CA PRO A 281 -0.43 -10.52 18.61
C PRO A 281 0.55 -11.54 19.21
N PRO A 282 1.23 -12.37 18.38
CA PRO A 282 2.25 -13.29 18.88
C PRO A 282 3.39 -12.51 19.57
N GLU A 283 3.93 -13.07 20.66
CA GLU A 283 4.94 -12.44 21.54
C GLU A 283 6.15 -11.86 20.77
N SER A 284 6.53 -12.53 19.66
CA SER A 284 7.65 -12.12 18.80
C SER A 284 7.38 -10.87 17.95
N ASP A 285 6.15 -10.66 17.48
CA ASP A 285 5.78 -9.46 16.71
C ASP A 285 5.60 -8.25 17.63
N LEU A 286 5.04 -8.50 18.83
CA LEU A 286 4.94 -7.48 19.87
C LEU A 286 6.32 -6.95 20.28
N ALA A 287 7.32 -7.82 20.46
CA ALA A 287 8.69 -7.42 20.76
C ALA A 287 9.30 -6.49 19.71
N ASN A 288 9.00 -6.70 18.41
CA ASN A 288 9.45 -5.81 17.34
C ASN A 288 8.78 -4.42 17.41
N TRP A 289 7.47 -4.36 17.68
CA TRP A 289 6.77 -3.09 17.83
C TRP A 289 7.22 -2.33 19.08
N VAL A 290 7.45 -3.03 20.19
CA VAL A 290 8.00 -2.46 21.42
C VAL A 290 9.41 -1.92 21.16
N LYS A 291 10.26 -2.65 20.43
CA LYS A 291 11.58 -2.17 20.02
C LYS A 291 11.50 -0.88 19.21
N ASP A 292 10.64 -0.85 18.21
CA ASP A 292 10.46 0.31 17.31
C ASP A 292 9.92 1.52 18.07
N ALA A 293 8.96 1.31 18.97
CA ALA A 293 8.37 2.35 19.81
C ALA A 293 9.39 2.88 20.85
N LEU A 294 10.15 2.00 21.51
CA LEU A 294 11.21 2.39 22.45
C LEU A 294 12.35 3.15 21.74
N THR A 295 12.67 2.78 20.50
CA THR A 295 13.70 3.49 19.71
C THR A 295 13.24 4.92 19.36
N HIS A 296 11.95 5.11 19.15
CA HIS A 296 11.32 6.40 18.83
C HIS A 296 10.57 7.00 20.03
N TYR A 297 11.03 6.70 21.25
CA TYR A 297 10.35 7.07 22.50
C TYR A 297 10.08 8.58 22.59
N TRP A 298 11.03 9.41 22.14
CA TRP A 298 10.93 10.88 22.16
C TRP A 298 10.23 11.48 20.93
N GLY A 299 9.74 10.67 19.99
CA GLY A 299 9.00 11.12 18.82
C GLY A 299 9.34 10.36 17.53
N GLY A 300 8.39 10.33 16.61
CA GLY A 300 8.51 9.72 15.28
C GLY A 300 7.26 8.93 14.87
N PRO A 301 7.06 8.69 13.56
CA PRO A 301 5.88 7.99 13.04
C PRO A 301 5.73 6.58 13.63
N LYS A 302 6.85 5.92 13.96
CA LYS A 302 6.87 4.59 14.59
C LYS A 302 6.31 4.54 16.02
N LEU A 303 6.17 5.68 16.69
CA LEU A 303 5.49 5.78 17.99
C LEU A 303 4.02 6.22 17.80
N THR A 304 3.78 7.22 16.95
CA THR A 304 2.46 7.83 16.75
C THR A 304 1.50 7.00 15.88
N GLN A 305 2.03 6.09 15.07
CA GLN A 305 1.26 5.17 14.22
C GLN A 305 1.55 3.70 14.60
N SER A 306 2.00 3.46 15.84
CA SER A 306 2.31 2.12 16.30
C SER A 306 1.05 1.27 16.43
N PRO A 307 1.06 -0.01 16.00
CA PRO A 307 -0.02 -0.95 16.31
C PRO A 307 -0.30 -1.11 17.81
N LEU A 308 0.67 -0.79 18.67
CA LEU A 308 0.50 -0.79 20.13
C LEU A 308 -0.58 0.19 20.62
N LEU A 309 -0.92 1.23 19.84
CA LEU A 309 -2.00 2.17 20.17
C LEU A 309 -3.40 1.52 20.15
N GLN A 310 -3.52 0.35 19.52
CA GLN A 310 -4.79 -0.38 19.43
C GLN A 310 -5.05 -1.27 20.65
N LEU A 311 -4.05 -1.45 21.53
CA LEU A 311 -4.19 -2.25 22.75
C LEU A 311 -5.13 -1.57 23.75
N GLU A 312 -5.96 -2.36 24.44
CA GLU A 312 -6.94 -1.84 25.37
C GLU A 312 -6.29 -1.17 26.59
N ILE A 313 -5.11 -1.64 27.04
CA ILE A 313 -4.34 -0.95 28.08
C ILE A 313 -3.96 0.48 27.70
N VAL A 314 -3.66 0.74 26.42
CA VAL A 314 -3.21 2.05 25.94
C VAL A 314 -4.42 2.97 25.75
N ARG A 315 -5.52 2.44 25.21
CA ARG A 315 -6.80 3.16 25.10
C ARG A 315 -7.34 3.58 26.46
N GLN A 316 -7.26 2.71 27.45
CA GLN A 316 -7.67 3.06 28.80
C GLN A 316 -6.75 4.12 29.43
N ALA A 317 -5.42 3.99 29.30
CA ALA A 317 -4.50 5.00 29.79
C ALA A 317 -4.72 6.38 29.14
N PHE A 318 -5.07 6.40 27.85
CA PHE A 318 -5.49 7.59 27.13
C PHE A 318 -6.78 8.18 27.71
N ASN A 319 -7.81 7.37 27.95
CA ASN A 319 -9.09 7.81 28.51
C ASN A 319 -8.97 8.34 29.95
N GLU A 320 -8.07 7.78 30.76
CA GLU A 320 -7.84 8.19 32.15
C GLU A 320 -7.12 9.55 32.27
N HIS A 321 -6.25 9.88 31.32
CA HIS A 321 -5.37 11.06 31.41
C HIS A 321 -5.66 12.13 30.34
N ASN A 322 -6.59 11.90 29.40
CA ASN A 322 -7.00 12.83 28.32
C ASN A 322 -5.81 13.46 27.56
N ASP A 323 -4.73 12.69 27.43
CA ASP A 323 -3.46 13.10 26.85
C ASP A 323 -3.35 12.68 25.38
N SER A 324 -2.34 13.14 24.62
CA SER A 324 -2.06 12.62 23.27
C SER A 324 -1.88 11.08 23.26
N PRO A 325 -2.35 10.33 22.23
CA PRO A 325 -2.16 8.87 22.15
C PRO A 325 -0.69 8.42 22.29
N ALA A 326 0.24 9.26 21.83
CA ALA A 326 1.67 9.02 21.97
C ALA A 326 2.17 9.14 23.41
N ASN A 327 1.56 10.00 24.23
CA ASN A 327 1.87 10.13 25.65
C ASN A 327 1.33 8.91 26.43
N ALA A 328 0.10 8.47 26.13
CA ALA A 328 -0.48 7.27 26.72
C ALA A 328 0.40 6.04 26.45
N LEU A 329 0.84 5.85 25.21
CA LEU A 329 1.77 4.77 24.86
C LEU A 329 3.12 4.90 25.59
N ARG A 330 3.67 6.12 25.72
CA ARG A 330 4.91 6.35 26.48
C ARG A 330 4.75 6.00 27.96
N ALA A 331 3.60 6.30 28.57
CA ALA A 331 3.32 5.96 29.95
C ALA A 331 3.31 4.44 30.15
N ILE A 332 2.62 3.69 29.27
CA ILE A 332 2.59 2.23 29.31
C ILE A 332 3.97 1.62 29.07
N LEU A 333 4.72 2.10 28.07
CA LEU A 333 6.09 1.64 27.83
C LEU A 333 6.99 1.92 29.04
N ARG A 334 6.84 3.07 29.69
CA ARG A 334 7.60 3.42 30.89
C ARG A 334 7.24 2.49 32.06
N GLN A 335 5.96 2.27 32.30
CA GLN A 335 5.47 1.37 33.33
C GLN A 335 5.95 -0.07 33.12
N ALA A 336 5.99 -0.54 31.87
CA ALA A 336 6.50 -1.86 31.55
C ALA A 336 8.02 -1.96 31.77
N VAL A 337 8.80 -0.93 31.39
CA VAL A 337 10.24 -0.85 31.68
C VAL A 337 10.52 -0.83 33.18
N ASP A 338 9.74 -0.05 33.94
CA ASP A 338 9.89 0.05 35.39
C ASP A 338 9.52 -1.28 36.08
N SER A 339 8.68 -2.11 35.47
CA SER A 339 8.33 -3.46 35.97
C SER A 339 9.44 -4.49 35.76
N VAL A 340 10.41 -4.23 34.88
CA VAL A 340 11.63 -5.05 34.70
C VAL A 340 12.66 -4.78 35.82
N ARG A 341 12.45 -3.75 36.64
CA ARG A 341 13.37 -3.34 37.70
C ARG A 341 13.48 -4.40 38.80
N PRO A 342 14.68 -4.94 39.12
CA PRO A 342 14.88 -5.84 40.25
C PRO A 342 14.73 -5.13 41.61
N GLU A 343 14.45 -5.89 42.66
CA GLU A 343 14.39 -5.36 44.04
C GLU A 343 15.79 -4.95 44.55
N GLY A 344 15.89 -3.76 45.15
CA GLY A 344 17.11 -3.24 45.78
C GLY A 344 17.65 -1.93 45.18
N GLU A 345 18.85 -1.53 45.62
CA GLU A 345 19.57 -0.37 45.09
C GLU A 345 20.20 -0.65 43.73
N ARG A 346 20.28 0.38 42.88
CA ARG A 346 20.77 0.27 41.49
C ARG A 346 22.20 -0.25 41.46
N ARG A 347 22.39 -1.43 40.86
CA ARG A 347 23.71 -2.08 40.69
C ARG A 347 24.00 -2.33 39.21
N PHE A 348 25.27 -2.53 38.88
CA PHE A 348 25.72 -3.02 37.57
C PHE A 348 25.95 -4.54 37.59
N THR A 349 25.05 -5.28 38.28
CA THR A 349 25.06 -6.74 38.38
C THR A 349 24.20 -7.36 37.28
N ALA A 350 24.39 -8.66 37.01
CA ALA A 350 23.70 -9.40 35.94
C ALA A 350 22.17 -9.21 35.93
N GLU A 351 21.56 -9.17 37.11
CA GLU A 351 20.11 -8.96 37.31
C GLU A 351 19.65 -7.57 36.85
N TRP A 352 20.47 -6.54 37.03
CA TRP A 352 20.16 -5.16 36.65
C TRP A 352 20.51 -4.83 35.20
N ILE A 353 21.19 -5.71 34.48
CA ILE A 353 21.68 -5.40 33.12
C ILE A 353 20.53 -5.09 32.17
N LEU A 354 19.42 -5.85 32.21
CA LEU A 354 18.30 -5.64 31.29
C LEU A 354 17.63 -4.27 31.53
N TYR A 355 17.34 -3.93 32.79
CA TYR A 355 16.79 -2.63 33.17
C TYR A 355 17.73 -1.47 32.80
N ASN A 356 19.02 -1.58 33.14
CA ASN A 356 20.01 -0.55 32.82
C ASN A 356 20.16 -0.34 31.31
N ILE A 357 20.10 -1.40 30.50
CA ILE A 357 20.09 -1.27 29.04
C ILE A 357 18.86 -0.49 28.58
N LEU A 358 17.67 -0.85 29.07
CA LEU A 358 16.42 -0.20 28.67
C LEU A 358 16.42 1.30 29.02
N GLU A 359 16.76 1.62 30.27
CA GLU A 359 16.80 2.98 30.77
C GLU A 359 17.85 3.82 30.03
N MET A 360 19.09 3.35 29.95
CA MET A 360 20.17 4.14 29.35
C MET A 360 20.04 4.25 27.83
N LYS A 361 19.58 3.20 27.13
CA LYS A 361 19.52 3.19 25.67
C LYS A 361 18.30 3.91 25.12
N PHE A 362 17.12 3.68 25.71
CA PHE A 362 15.84 4.10 25.15
C PHE A 362 15.25 5.31 25.89
N ILE A 363 15.29 5.31 27.23
CA ILE A 363 14.74 6.43 28.02
C ILE A 363 15.70 7.63 28.02
N GLU A 364 16.97 7.42 28.38
CA GLU A 364 17.99 8.48 28.39
C GLU A 364 18.53 8.80 26.98
N GLY A 365 18.26 7.94 25.98
CA GLY A 365 18.66 8.16 24.58
C GLY A 365 20.16 8.07 24.30
N ARG A 366 20.94 7.39 25.14
CA ARG A 366 22.41 7.29 24.96
C ARG A 366 22.81 6.48 23.72
N LYS A 367 24.03 6.75 23.23
CA LYS A 367 24.63 6.00 22.13
C LYS A 367 25.03 4.60 22.58
N VAL A 368 24.93 3.62 21.67
CA VAL A 368 25.25 2.21 21.92
C VAL A 368 26.65 2.04 22.54
N ARG A 369 27.65 2.73 21.98
CA ARG A 369 29.04 2.71 22.47
C ARG A 369 29.21 3.20 23.91
N GLU A 370 28.47 4.24 24.30
CA GLU A 370 28.51 4.80 25.66
C GLU A 370 27.88 3.84 26.67
N VAL A 371 26.76 3.22 26.30
CA VAL A 371 26.08 2.21 27.12
C VAL A 371 26.97 0.97 27.29
N ALA A 372 27.56 0.48 26.20
CA ALA A 372 28.47 -0.67 26.22
C ALA A 372 29.68 -0.42 27.12
N THR A 373 30.28 0.77 27.04
CA THR A 373 31.43 1.16 27.87
C THR A 373 31.04 1.25 29.34
N ARG A 374 29.88 1.85 29.65
CA ARG A 374 29.41 2.03 31.04
C ARG A 374 28.95 0.74 31.70
N LEU A 375 28.49 -0.24 30.91
CA LEU A 375 28.14 -1.59 31.37
C LEU A 375 29.30 -2.59 31.26
N ALA A 376 30.51 -2.12 30.92
CA ALA A 376 31.72 -2.95 30.75
C ALA A 376 31.49 -4.19 29.85
N MET A 377 30.82 -4.01 28.71
CA MET A 377 30.51 -5.09 27.75
C MET A 377 30.83 -4.69 26.31
N SER A 378 30.97 -5.69 25.43
CA SER A 378 31.11 -5.47 23.99
C SER A 378 29.78 -5.03 23.35
N GLU A 379 29.84 -4.26 22.26
CA GLU A 379 28.65 -3.86 21.49
C GLU A 379 27.83 -5.06 21.01
N ALA A 380 28.49 -6.15 20.62
CA ALA A 380 27.82 -7.37 20.19
C ALA A 380 27.04 -8.05 21.32
N ASP A 381 27.57 -8.02 22.55
CA ASP A 381 26.88 -8.54 23.74
C ASP A 381 25.71 -7.62 24.14
N LEU A 382 25.91 -6.30 24.03
CA LEU A 382 24.86 -5.31 24.26
C LEU A 382 23.67 -5.53 23.32
N TYR A 383 23.88 -5.76 22.02
CA TYR A 383 22.77 -6.02 21.08
C TYR A 383 21.99 -7.30 21.42
N ARG A 384 22.67 -8.35 21.90
CA ARG A 384 22.02 -9.61 22.31
C ARG A 384 21.16 -9.39 23.55
N LYS A 385 21.71 -8.75 24.58
CA LYS A 385 21.00 -8.46 25.84
C LYS A 385 19.89 -7.43 25.67
N GLN A 386 20.07 -6.47 24.77
CA GLN A 386 19.02 -5.53 24.36
C GLN A 386 17.82 -6.27 23.77
N ARG A 387 18.03 -7.29 22.93
CA ARG A 387 16.92 -8.07 22.37
C ARG A 387 16.13 -8.78 23.48
N VAL A 388 16.82 -9.45 24.40
CA VAL A 388 16.20 -10.11 25.56
C VAL A 388 15.45 -9.11 26.44
N ALA A 389 16.03 -7.93 26.68
CA ALA A 389 15.38 -6.89 27.49
C ALA A 389 14.08 -6.39 26.85
N VAL A 390 14.06 -6.24 25.52
CA VAL A 390 12.85 -5.82 24.79
C VAL A 390 11.80 -6.92 24.76
N GLU A 391 12.20 -8.18 24.62
CA GLU A 391 11.30 -9.34 24.72
C GLU A 391 10.61 -9.39 26.09
N GLU A 392 11.34 -9.11 27.17
CA GLU A 392 10.77 -9.08 28.52
C GLU A 392 9.75 -7.94 28.70
N VAL A 393 10.04 -6.74 28.18
CA VAL A 393 9.08 -5.62 28.19
C VAL A 393 7.82 -5.98 27.38
N ALA A 394 7.97 -6.65 26.25
CA ALA A 394 6.83 -7.09 25.45
C ALA A 394 5.97 -8.09 26.22
N ARG A 395 6.57 -9.06 26.91
CA ARG A 395 5.83 -10.00 27.77
C ARG A 395 5.03 -9.29 28.86
N ILE A 396 5.63 -8.30 29.52
CA ILE A 396 4.95 -7.52 30.57
C ILE A 396 3.74 -6.77 29.99
N ILE A 397 3.90 -6.11 28.85
CA ILE A 397 2.80 -5.41 28.16
C ILE A 397 1.66 -6.37 27.81
N LEU A 398 2.01 -7.57 27.36
CA LEU A 398 1.06 -8.63 27.00
C LEU A 398 0.28 -9.11 28.24
N GLU A 399 0.95 -9.27 29.38
CA GLU A 399 0.30 -9.62 30.65
C GLU A 399 -0.63 -8.49 31.14
N MET A 400 -0.20 -7.24 31.03
CA MET A 400 -1.03 -6.08 31.35
C MET A 400 -2.29 -6.04 30.48
N GLU A 401 -2.15 -6.32 29.17
CA GLU A 401 -3.29 -6.38 28.24
C GLU A 401 -4.29 -7.47 28.64
N ARG A 402 -3.79 -8.67 28.95
CA ARG A 402 -4.63 -9.79 29.40
C ARG A 402 -5.40 -9.45 30.68
N GLN A 403 -4.74 -8.82 31.65
CA GLN A 403 -5.39 -8.41 32.90
C GLN A 403 -6.47 -7.35 32.67
N MET A 404 -6.24 -6.43 31.72
CA MET A 404 -7.24 -5.41 31.38
C MET A 404 -8.44 -5.97 30.63
N GLN A 405 -8.23 -6.88 29.67
CA GLN A 405 -9.34 -7.54 28.97
C GLN A 405 -10.24 -8.33 29.94
N VAL A 406 -9.65 -9.00 30.94
CA VAL A 406 -10.41 -9.69 32.00
C VAL A 406 -11.24 -8.69 32.84
N ARG A 407 -10.70 -7.52 33.16
CA ARG A 407 -11.43 -6.47 33.90
C ARG A 407 -12.56 -5.84 33.09
N VAL A 408 -12.36 -5.62 31.79
CA VAL A 408 -13.39 -5.06 30.89
C VAL A 408 -14.55 -6.04 30.74
N ASN A 409 -14.26 -7.31 30.42
CA ASN A 409 -15.28 -8.35 30.28
C ASN A 409 -16.04 -8.60 31.59
N GLY A 410 -15.39 -8.46 32.75
CA GLY A 410 -16.04 -8.56 34.07
C GLY A 410 -17.04 -7.43 34.35
N LYS A 411 -16.71 -6.19 33.96
CA LYS A 411 -17.62 -5.04 34.12
C LYS A 411 -18.85 -5.11 33.22
N GLU A 412 -18.71 -5.62 32.01
CA GLU A 412 -19.84 -5.83 31.09
C GLU A 412 -20.81 -6.91 31.61
N ALA A 413 -20.29 -7.97 32.24
CA ALA A 413 -21.11 -9.01 32.87
C ALA A 413 -21.92 -8.46 34.07
N GLU A 414 -21.32 -7.63 34.93
CA GLU A 414 -22.03 -7.00 36.05
C GLU A 414 -23.10 -5.99 35.59
N HIS A 415 -22.82 -5.23 34.52
CA HIS A 415 -23.79 -4.27 33.98
C HIS A 415 -25.00 -4.97 33.34
N SER A 416 -24.80 -6.12 32.69
CA SER A 416 -25.89 -6.94 32.12
C SER A 416 -26.80 -7.58 33.19
N LEU A 417 -26.26 -7.90 34.37
CA LEU A 417 -27.03 -8.44 35.50
C LEU A 417 -27.83 -7.36 36.26
N SER A 418 -27.37 -6.11 36.26
CA SER A 418 -28.07 -4.99 36.91
C SER A 418 -29.26 -4.45 36.08
N VAL A 419 -29.23 -4.59 34.75
CA VAL A 419 -30.29 -4.07 33.86
C VAL A 419 -31.40 -5.10 33.61
N GLY A 420 -31.13 -6.40 33.81
CA GLY A 420 -32.12 -7.48 33.69
C GLY A 420 -32.96 -7.76 34.95
N GLY A 421 -32.81 -6.97 36.02
CA GLY A 421 -33.43 -7.18 37.32
C GLY A 421 -34.38 -6.07 37.79
N ALA A 422 -34.86 -5.22 36.90
CA ALA A 422 -35.88 -4.19 37.19
C ALA A 422 -37.18 -4.46 36.44
#